data_AF-A0A6H9HU63-F1
#
_entry.id   AF-A0A6H9HU63-F1
#
_cell.length_a   1.000
_cell.length_b   1.000
_cell.length_c   1.000
_cell.angle_alpha   90.00
_cell.angle_beta   90.00
_cell.angle_gamma   90.00
#
_symmetry.space_group_name_H-M   'P 1'
#
loop_
_entity.id
_entity.type
_entity.pdbx_description
1 polymer ?
#
loop_
_entity_poly.entity_id
_entity_poly.type
_entity_poly.pdbx_seq_one_letter_code
_entity_poly.pdbx_strand_id
1 'polypeptide(L)'
;MIDEAKHCGYMSKENAKYLNNDSNPVEMKAALINALGWDESGKNNANLYSKYIYGKNWDELDLEQMSAPQLMVLGYLVVMDDYFKPEVALPILEKALQKDKYSYTINVIHSLIKAQLVMNEDFCEVWKVYDNVNSNKNLLPDLTPQAKEIIYNYMLVYKSYCQ
;
A
#
# COMPACT_ATOMS: atom_id res chain seq x y z
N MET A 1 14.88 -5.63 -10.07
CA MET A 1 13.49 -5.17 -9.86
C MET A 1 13.37 -4.23 -8.67
N ILE A 2 13.50 -4.68 -7.41
CA ILE A 2 13.42 -3.76 -6.25
C ILE A 2 14.56 -2.73 -6.26
N ASP A 3 15.79 -3.16 -6.52
CA ASP A 3 16.95 -2.23 -6.62
C ASP A 3 16.80 -1.23 -7.77
N GLU A 4 16.20 -1.67 -8.88
CA GLU A 4 15.89 -0.81 -10.04
C GLU A 4 14.79 0.20 -9.69
N ALA A 5 13.71 -0.25 -9.06
CA ALA A 5 12.64 0.62 -8.57
C ALA A 5 13.18 1.69 -7.60
N LYS A 6 14.09 1.30 -6.71
CA LYS A 6 14.77 2.20 -5.77
C LYS A 6 15.66 3.23 -6.46
N HIS A 7 16.29 2.87 -7.57
CA HIS A 7 17.17 3.79 -8.30
C HIS A 7 16.40 4.73 -9.23
N CYS A 8 15.38 4.21 -9.93
CA CYS A 8 14.64 4.99 -10.93
C CYS A 8 13.48 5.77 -10.34
N GLY A 9 12.79 5.23 -9.32
CA GLY A 9 11.61 5.85 -8.70
C GLY A 9 10.34 5.88 -9.57
N TYR A 10 10.40 5.32 -10.79
CA TYR A 10 9.31 5.28 -11.76
C TYR A 10 8.95 3.85 -12.19
N MET A 11 7.68 3.65 -12.49
CA MET A 11 7.12 2.39 -12.95
C MET A 11 7.68 2.01 -14.34
N SER A 12 8.32 0.85 -14.43
CA SER A 12 8.68 0.20 -15.70
C SER A 12 7.60 -0.80 -16.13
N LYS A 13 7.62 -1.21 -17.41
CA LYS A 13 6.70 -2.26 -17.91
C LYS A 13 6.90 -3.60 -17.20
N GLU A 14 8.14 -3.90 -16.82
CA GLU A 14 8.49 -5.15 -16.14
C GLU A 14 7.99 -5.13 -14.69
N ASN A 15 8.19 -4.02 -13.98
CA ASN A 15 7.64 -3.79 -12.65
C ASN A 15 6.11 -3.91 -12.67
N ALA A 16 5.44 -3.28 -13.63
CA ALA A 16 3.98 -3.35 -13.74
C ALA A 16 3.49 -4.79 -13.95
N LYS A 17 4.14 -5.56 -14.83
CA LYS A 17 3.80 -6.97 -15.08
C LYS A 17 4.00 -7.82 -13.82
N TYR A 18 5.09 -7.60 -13.09
CA TYR A 18 5.33 -8.27 -11.82
C TYR A 18 4.25 -7.94 -10.78
N LEU A 19 3.90 -6.66 -10.65
CA LEU A 19 2.85 -6.21 -9.75
C LEU A 19 1.47 -6.78 -10.13
N ASN A 20 1.19 -6.98 -11.42
CA ASN A 20 -0.10 -7.51 -11.88
C ASN A 20 -0.25 -9.03 -11.74
N ASN A 21 0.84 -9.79 -11.70
CA ASN A 21 0.80 -11.25 -11.66
C ASN A 21 0.37 -11.76 -10.27
N ASP A 22 -0.84 -12.31 -10.16
CA ASP A 22 -1.40 -12.79 -8.88
C ASP A 22 -0.61 -13.95 -8.24
N SER A 23 0.23 -14.64 -9.00
CA SER A 23 1.13 -15.68 -8.45
C SER A 23 2.29 -15.10 -7.62
N ASN A 24 2.56 -13.80 -7.72
CA ASN A 24 3.61 -13.14 -6.95
C ASN A 24 3.12 -12.80 -5.54
N PRO A 25 3.95 -12.98 -4.49
CA PRO A 25 3.57 -12.68 -3.12
C PRO A 25 3.14 -11.21 -2.93
N VAL A 26 2.08 -11.01 -2.15
CA VAL A 26 1.50 -9.68 -1.86
C VAL A 26 2.53 -8.77 -1.19
N GLU A 27 3.33 -9.29 -0.25
CA GLU A 27 4.44 -8.57 0.39
C GLU A 27 5.48 -8.05 -0.59
N MET A 28 5.82 -8.83 -1.63
CA MET A 28 6.83 -8.42 -2.60
C MET A 28 6.31 -7.33 -3.52
N LYS A 29 4.99 -7.33 -3.79
CA LYS A 29 4.33 -6.22 -4.48
C LYS A 29 4.40 -4.94 -3.64
N ALA A 30 4.06 -5.02 -2.35
CA ALA A 30 4.15 -3.90 -1.42
C ALA A 30 5.59 -3.36 -1.29
N ALA A 31 6.58 -4.26 -1.19
CA ALA A 31 8.00 -3.89 -1.12
C ALA A 31 8.48 -3.16 -2.38
N LEU A 32 8.05 -3.61 -3.57
CA LEU A 32 8.38 -2.96 -4.83
C LEU A 32 7.78 -1.54 -4.89
N ILE A 33 6.52 -1.37 -4.49
CA ILE A 33 5.87 -0.04 -4.46
C ILE A 33 6.58 0.88 -3.47
N ASN A 34 6.90 0.38 -2.27
CA ASN A 34 7.68 1.13 -1.29
C ASN A 34 9.05 1.55 -1.84
N ALA A 35 9.70 0.69 -2.63
CA ALA A 35 10.98 0.98 -3.26
C ALA A 35 10.87 2.05 -4.37
N LEU A 36 9.73 2.15 -5.07
CA LEU A 36 9.49 3.27 -5.99
C LEU A 36 9.48 4.62 -5.24
N GLY A 37 9.05 4.62 -3.98
CA GLY A 37 8.98 5.80 -3.12
C GLY A 37 7.95 6.84 -3.61
N TRP A 38 7.80 7.90 -2.82
CA TRP A 38 6.95 9.06 -3.15
C TRP A 38 7.82 10.31 -3.35
N ASP A 39 7.22 11.40 -3.81
CA ASP A 39 7.90 12.69 -4.03
C ASP A 39 6.95 13.85 -3.67
N GLU A 40 7.48 14.97 -3.15
CA GLU A 40 6.67 16.14 -2.77
C GLU A 40 5.96 16.78 -3.97
N SER A 41 6.54 16.68 -5.17
CA SER A 41 5.92 17.12 -6.43
C SER A 41 4.88 16.14 -6.98
N GLY A 42 4.70 15.00 -6.31
CA GLY A 42 3.84 13.90 -6.73
C GLY A 42 4.50 13.00 -7.77
N LYS A 43 3.85 11.86 -8.04
CA LYS A 43 4.25 10.89 -9.08
C LYS A 43 3.06 10.47 -9.93
N ASN A 44 3.31 9.55 -10.86
CA ASN A 44 2.29 9.06 -11.80
C ASN A 44 2.40 7.55 -12.04
N ASN A 45 2.95 6.82 -11.06
CA ASN A 45 3.19 5.39 -11.13
C ASN A 45 1.90 4.57 -11.20
N ALA A 46 0.79 5.04 -10.60
CA ALA A 46 -0.53 4.40 -10.69
C ALA A 46 -1.05 4.40 -12.13
N ASN A 47 -0.98 5.54 -12.83
CA ASN A 47 -1.36 5.61 -14.24
C ASN A 47 -0.40 4.86 -15.14
N LEU A 48 0.91 4.88 -14.88
CA LEU A 48 1.87 4.09 -15.65
C LEU A 48 1.59 2.60 -15.52
N TYR A 49 1.36 2.12 -14.30
CA TYR A 49 0.92 0.74 -14.02
C TYR A 49 -0.35 0.41 -14.81
N SER A 50 -1.38 1.23 -14.67
CA SER A 50 -2.66 1.00 -15.33
C SER A 50 -2.54 0.98 -16.86
N LYS A 51 -1.78 1.92 -17.43
CA LYS A 51 -1.54 1.98 -18.88
C LYS A 51 -0.76 0.76 -19.40
N TYR A 52 0.24 0.30 -18.66
CA TYR A 52 1.02 -0.86 -19.09
C TYR A 52 0.27 -2.18 -19.02
N ILE A 53 -0.71 -2.30 -18.14
CA ILE A 53 -1.45 -3.55 -17.90
C ILE A 53 -2.80 -3.56 -18.62
N TYR A 54 -3.55 -2.46 -18.54
CA TYR A 54 -4.93 -2.38 -19.00
C TYR A 54 -5.13 -1.40 -20.16
N GLY A 55 -4.11 -0.61 -20.52
CA GLY A 55 -4.20 0.37 -21.61
C GLY A 55 -5.05 1.60 -21.30
N LYS A 56 -5.37 1.85 -20.02
CA LYS A 56 -6.26 2.93 -19.55
C LYS A 56 -5.64 3.70 -18.38
N ASN A 57 -6.14 4.89 -18.08
CA ASN A 57 -5.84 5.53 -16.79
C ASN A 57 -6.47 4.72 -15.65
N TRP A 58 -5.95 4.88 -14.44
CA TRP A 58 -6.38 4.03 -13.32
C TRP A 58 -7.83 4.28 -12.89
N ASP A 59 -8.31 5.51 -13.06
CA ASP A 59 -9.66 5.97 -12.73
C ASP A 59 -10.73 5.52 -13.74
N GLU A 60 -10.29 4.90 -14.84
CA GLU A 60 -11.15 4.30 -15.87
C GLU A 60 -11.28 2.77 -15.73
N LEU A 61 -10.64 2.18 -14.70
CA LEU A 61 -10.65 0.74 -14.46
C LEU A 61 -11.94 0.29 -13.75
N ASP A 62 -12.39 -0.91 -14.10
CA ASP A 62 -13.45 -1.59 -13.35
C ASP A 62 -12.84 -2.32 -12.15
N LEU A 63 -12.88 -1.66 -10.99
CA LEU A 63 -12.33 -2.17 -9.74
C LEU A 63 -13.01 -3.47 -9.26
N GLU A 64 -14.24 -3.76 -9.71
CA GLU A 64 -14.96 -4.98 -9.31
C GLU A 64 -14.33 -6.24 -9.92
N GLN A 65 -13.70 -6.12 -11.09
CA GLN A 65 -13.06 -7.24 -11.77
C GLN A 65 -11.64 -7.54 -11.27
N MET A 66 -11.08 -6.67 -10.45
CA MET A 66 -9.70 -6.81 -9.96
C MET A 66 -9.61 -7.77 -8.77
N SER A 67 -8.47 -8.45 -8.65
CA SER A 67 -8.14 -9.29 -7.48
C SER A 67 -7.80 -8.43 -6.26
N ALA A 68 -7.84 -9.00 -5.05
CA ALA A 68 -7.44 -8.28 -3.84
C ALA A 68 -5.98 -7.76 -3.91
N PRO A 69 -4.99 -8.56 -4.37
CA PRO A 69 -3.62 -8.07 -4.57
C PRO A 69 -3.52 -6.93 -5.61
N GLN A 70 -4.27 -7.00 -6.71
CA GLN A 70 -4.26 -5.94 -7.73
C GLN A 70 -4.87 -4.63 -7.20
N LEU A 71 -5.93 -4.71 -6.41
CA LEU A 71 -6.52 -3.53 -5.74
C LEU A 71 -5.57 -2.95 -4.70
N MET A 72 -4.87 -3.79 -3.92
CA MET A 72 -3.83 -3.32 -3.00
C MET A 72 -2.73 -2.58 -3.75
N VAL A 73 -2.23 -3.15 -4.86
CA VAL A 73 -1.22 -2.52 -5.71
C VAL A 73 -1.71 -1.15 -6.19
N LEU A 74 -2.91 -1.08 -6.75
CA LEU A 74 -3.43 0.16 -7.30
C LEU A 74 -3.61 1.21 -6.20
N GLY A 75 -4.29 0.87 -5.10
CA GLY A 75 -4.51 1.79 -3.99
C GLY A 75 -3.20 2.29 -3.39
N TYR A 76 -2.21 1.41 -3.21
CA TYR A 76 -0.92 1.81 -2.67
C TYR A 76 -0.14 2.72 -3.65
N LEU A 77 -0.20 2.46 -4.95
CA LEU A 77 0.39 3.36 -5.95
C LEU A 77 -0.28 4.74 -5.96
N VAL A 78 -1.61 4.80 -5.82
CA VAL A 78 -2.37 6.07 -5.82
C VAL A 78 -1.95 6.96 -4.64
N VAL A 79 -1.82 6.41 -3.43
CA VAL A 79 -1.34 7.20 -2.27
C VAL A 79 0.14 7.57 -2.39
N MET A 80 0.97 6.73 -3.03
CA MET A 80 2.38 7.04 -3.24
C MET A 80 2.61 8.07 -4.36
N ASP A 81 1.64 8.23 -5.26
CA ASP A 81 1.61 9.28 -6.29
C ASP A 81 1.19 10.63 -5.71
N ASP A 82 0.26 10.67 -4.75
CA ASP A 82 -0.14 11.88 -4.03
C ASP A 82 -0.22 11.60 -2.53
N TYR A 83 0.94 11.69 -1.86
CA TYR A 83 1.08 11.45 -0.42
C TYR A 83 0.26 12.42 0.43
N PHE A 84 -0.21 13.54 -0.11
CA PHE A 84 -1.02 14.48 0.65
C PHE A 84 -2.52 14.24 0.52
N LYS A 85 -2.95 13.25 -0.28
CA LYS A 85 -4.37 12.89 -0.48
C LYS A 85 -4.66 11.39 -0.28
N PRO A 86 -4.37 10.83 0.90
CA PRO A 86 -4.61 9.41 1.20
C PRO A 86 -6.08 8.97 1.05
N GLU A 87 -7.05 9.89 1.17
CA GLU A 87 -8.48 9.62 1.01
C GLU A 87 -8.86 9.10 -0.38
N VAL A 88 -8.08 9.44 -1.42
CA VAL A 88 -8.34 8.99 -2.80
C VAL A 88 -8.10 7.48 -2.94
N ALA A 89 -7.12 6.93 -2.21
CA ALA A 89 -6.76 5.52 -2.27
C ALA A 89 -7.65 4.63 -1.39
N LEU A 90 -8.30 5.19 -0.37
CA LEU A 90 -9.06 4.41 0.62
C LEU A 90 -10.14 3.51 0.01
N PRO A 91 -11.04 4.00 -0.87
CA PRO A 91 -12.09 3.15 -1.43
C PRO A 91 -11.55 1.94 -2.20
N ILE A 92 -10.36 2.07 -2.80
CA ILE A 92 -9.68 0.99 -3.55
C ILE A 92 -9.16 -0.06 -2.56
N LEU A 93 -8.50 0.36 -1.49
CA LEU A 93 -7.96 -0.52 -0.46
C LEU A 93 -9.06 -1.20 0.37
N GLU A 94 -10.18 -0.52 0.61
CA GLU A 94 -11.35 -1.11 1.26
C GLU A 94 -11.96 -2.23 0.40
N LYS A 95 -12.00 -2.08 -0.93
CA LYS A 95 -12.37 -3.17 -1.84
C LYS A 95 -11.37 -4.32 -1.81
N ALA A 96 -10.07 -4.04 -1.68
CA ALA A 96 -9.06 -5.08 -1.51
C ALA A 96 -9.36 -5.92 -0.26
N LEU A 97 -9.67 -5.28 0.87
CA LEU A 97 -10.04 -5.94 2.12
C LEU A 97 -11.37 -6.70 2.04
N GLN A 98 -12.34 -6.21 1.27
CA GLN A 98 -13.59 -6.95 1.05
C GLN A 98 -13.33 -8.30 0.34
N LYS A 99 -12.37 -8.34 -0.56
CA LYS A 99 -11.99 -9.55 -1.32
C LYS A 99 -11.01 -10.45 -0.57
N ASP A 100 -10.12 -9.88 0.22
CA ASP A 100 -9.22 -10.63 1.12
C ASP A 100 -8.99 -9.88 2.43
N LYS A 101 -9.86 -10.18 3.40
CA LYS A 101 -9.79 -9.59 4.74
C LYS A 101 -8.73 -10.22 5.64
N TYR A 102 -8.12 -11.34 5.23
CA TYR A 102 -7.21 -12.10 6.09
C TYR A 102 -5.74 -11.82 5.80
N SER A 103 -5.39 -11.32 4.60
CA SER A 103 -4.02 -10.87 4.30
C SER A 103 -3.54 -9.82 5.30
N TYR A 104 -2.45 -10.10 6.04
CA TYR A 104 -1.84 -9.11 6.93
C TYR A 104 -1.26 -7.96 6.12
N THR A 105 -0.64 -8.24 4.97
CA THR A 105 -0.06 -7.22 4.09
C THR A 105 -1.11 -6.21 3.60
N ILE A 106 -2.28 -6.67 3.14
CA ILE A 106 -3.34 -5.76 2.69
C ILE A 106 -3.86 -4.94 3.89
N ASN A 107 -4.08 -5.59 5.04
CA ASN A 107 -4.54 -4.91 6.26
C ASN A 107 -3.56 -3.85 6.76
N VAL A 108 -2.25 -4.14 6.75
CA VAL A 108 -1.25 -3.19 7.26
C VAL A 108 -1.04 -2.02 6.30
N ILE A 109 -1.06 -2.25 4.98
CA ILE A 109 -1.02 -1.14 4.02
C ILE A 109 -2.23 -0.25 4.24
N HIS A 110 -3.44 -0.81 4.24
CA HIS A 110 -4.65 -0.03 4.49
C HIS A 110 -4.63 0.73 5.84
N SER A 111 -4.10 0.13 6.92
CA SER A 111 -3.99 0.83 8.20
C SER A 111 -2.97 1.96 8.19
N LEU A 112 -1.86 1.85 7.44
CA LEU A 112 -0.90 2.94 7.27
C LEU A 112 -1.53 4.12 6.52
N ILE A 113 -2.32 3.88 5.46
CA ILE A 113 -3.07 4.95 4.76
C ILE A 113 -4.09 5.60 5.71
N LYS A 114 -4.81 4.82 6.51
CA LYS A 114 -5.72 5.37 7.53
C LYS A 114 -4.98 6.18 8.60
N ALA A 115 -3.82 5.70 9.04
CA ALA A 115 -2.97 6.40 10.00
C ALA A 115 -2.50 7.76 9.44
N GLN A 116 -2.19 7.82 8.13
CA GLN A 116 -1.81 9.06 7.45
C GLN A 116 -2.93 10.10 7.43
N LEU A 117 -4.20 9.69 7.32
CA LEU A 117 -5.35 10.60 7.39
C LEU A 117 -5.50 11.26 8.75
N VAL A 118 -5.38 10.48 9.82
CA VAL A 118 -5.56 10.96 11.20
C VAL A 118 -4.30 11.62 11.76
N MET A 119 -3.21 11.67 10.98
CA MET A 119 -1.92 12.20 11.40
C MET A 119 -1.97 13.69 11.76
N ASN A 120 -2.84 14.47 11.11
CA ASN A 120 -3.02 15.89 11.44
C ASN A 120 -4.00 16.13 12.60
N GLU A 121 -4.63 15.07 13.12
CA GLU A 121 -5.69 15.16 14.14
C GLU A 121 -5.22 14.64 15.49
N ASP A 122 -4.80 13.38 15.56
CA ASP A 122 -4.41 12.71 16.80
C ASP A 122 -3.32 11.65 16.56
N PHE A 123 -2.11 11.94 17.04
CA PHE A 123 -0.98 11.01 16.95
C PHE A 123 -1.17 9.73 17.77
N CYS A 124 -1.98 9.74 18.83
CA CYS A 124 -2.34 8.48 19.48
C CYS A 124 -3.23 7.62 18.57
N GLU A 125 -4.13 8.24 17.81
CA GLU A 125 -4.99 7.51 16.88
C GLU A 125 -4.18 6.89 15.72
N VAL A 126 -3.14 7.58 15.23
CA VAL A 126 -2.15 7.02 14.29
C VAL A 126 -1.60 5.68 14.80
N TRP A 127 -1.20 5.62 16.07
CA TRP A 127 -0.71 4.38 16.68
C TRP A 127 -1.83 3.33 16.79
N LYS A 128 -3.00 3.69 17.33
CA LYS A 128 -4.11 2.75 17.56
C LYS A 128 -4.59 2.09 16.27
N VAL A 129 -4.75 2.85 15.19
CA VAL A 129 -5.19 2.35 13.88
C VAL A 129 -4.22 1.27 13.37
N TYR A 130 -2.91 1.50 13.48
CA TYR A 130 -1.91 0.51 13.11
C TYR A 130 -1.88 -0.69 14.08
N ASP A 131 -1.87 -0.45 15.39
CA ASP A 131 -1.70 -1.48 16.41
C ASP A 131 -2.88 -2.47 16.43
N ASN A 132 -4.09 -2.00 16.11
CA ASN A 132 -5.27 -2.84 15.90
C ASN A 132 -5.05 -3.92 14.83
N VAL A 133 -4.30 -3.62 13.77
CA VAL A 133 -3.90 -4.60 12.76
C VAL A 133 -2.69 -5.40 13.22
N ASN A 134 -1.67 -4.73 13.76
CA ASN A 134 -0.41 -5.37 14.14
C ASN A 134 -0.57 -6.49 15.18
N SER A 135 -1.46 -6.27 16.15
CA SER A 135 -1.77 -7.19 17.24
C SER A 135 -2.81 -8.27 16.87
N ASN A 136 -3.43 -8.18 15.68
CA ASN A 136 -4.47 -9.10 15.25
C ASN A 136 -3.88 -10.47 14.85
N LYS A 137 -4.11 -11.47 15.71
CA LYS A 137 -3.61 -12.84 15.53
C LYS A 137 -4.43 -13.68 14.54
N ASN A 138 -5.54 -13.16 14.02
CA ASN A 138 -6.40 -13.86 13.06
C ASN A 138 -6.00 -13.59 11.60
N LEU A 139 -5.02 -12.71 11.36
CA LEU A 139 -4.52 -12.41 10.03
C LEU A 139 -3.45 -13.43 9.60
N LEU A 140 -3.40 -13.70 8.30
CA LEU A 140 -2.40 -14.56 7.69
C LEU A 140 -1.03 -13.88 7.75
N PRO A 141 0.04 -14.59 8.16
CA PRO A 141 1.39 -14.03 8.24
C PRO A 141 2.05 -13.98 6.85
N ASP A 142 1.45 -13.24 5.92
CA ASP A 142 1.90 -13.10 4.54
C ASP A 142 2.84 -11.91 4.31
N LEU A 143 3.36 -11.34 5.41
CA LEU A 143 4.41 -10.34 5.46
C LEU A 143 5.59 -10.89 6.27
N THR A 144 6.81 -10.79 5.73
CA THR A 144 8.01 -11.27 6.41
C THR A 144 8.19 -10.62 7.79
N PRO A 145 8.75 -11.36 8.77
CA PRO A 145 9.05 -10.81 10.09
C PRO A 145 9.90 -9.55 10.04
N GLN A 146 10.87 -9.50 9.12
CA GLN A 146 11.77 -8.35 8.95
C GLN A 146 11.02 -7.12 8.46
N ALA A 147 10.13 -7.26 7.46
CA ALA A 147 9.32 -6.14 6.99
C ALA A 147 8.33 -5.68 8.08
N LYS A 148 7.73 -6.61 8.83
CA LYS A 148 6.86 -6.30 9.96
C LYS A 148 7.60 -5.50 11.04
N GLU A 149 8.83 -5.87 11.36
CA GLU A 149 9.67 -5.16 12.34
C GLU A 149 10.01 -3.72 11.90
N ILE A 150 10.33 -3.52 10.61
CA ILE A 150 10.61 -2.18 10.06
C ILE A 150 9.37 -1.28 10.22
N ILE A 151 8.19 -1.76 9.83
CA ILE A 151 6.94 -1.01 9.96
C ILE A 151 6.64 -0.74 11.44
N TYR A 152 6.78 -1.75 12.31
CA TYR A 152 6.57 -1.60 13.74
C TYR A 152 7.46 -0.52 14.35
N ASN A 153 8.76 -0.54 14.06
CA ASN A 153 9.69 0.44 14.58
C ASN A 153 9.39 1.87 14.10
N TYR A 154 8.93 2.02 12.86
CA TYR A 154 8.45 3.30 12.35
C TYR A 154 7.21 3.78 13.11
N MET A 155 6.22 2.91 13.28
CA MET A 155 4.96 3.26 13.95
C MET A 155 5.12 3.45 15.46
N LEU A 156 6.11 2.83 16.09
CA LEU A 156 6.36 2.90 17.53
C LEU A 156 6.57 4.34 18.02
N VAL A 157 7.06 5.26 17.19
CA VAL A 157 7.18 6.69 17.51
C VAL A 157 5.85 7.29 17.95
N TYR A 158 4.75 6.89 17.31
CA TYR A 158 3.42 7.41 17.60
C TYR A 158 2.82 6.86 18.90
N LYS A 159 3.29 5.69 19.37
CA LYS A 159 2.83 5.10 20.64
C LYS A 159 3.04 6.03 21.83
N SER A 160 4.09 6.84 21.78
CA SER A 160 4.45 7.76 22.86
C SER A 160 3.40 8.87 23.12
N TYR A 161 2.51 9.12 22.16
CA TYR A 161 1.45 10.13 22.24
C TYR A 161 0.16 9.61 22.90
N CYS A 162 0.08 8.32 23.23
CA CYS A 162 -1.08 7.70 23.88
C CYS A 162 -1.08 7.74 25.42
N GLN A 163 -0.47 8.77 26.01
CA GLN A 163 -0.36 8.91 27.47
C GLN A 163 -1.64 9.45 28.11
#